data_AF-A0A661JYC8-F1
#
_entry.id   AF-A0A661JYC8-F1
#
_cell.length_a   1.000
_cell.length_b   1.000
_cell.length_c   1.000
_cell.angle_alpha   90.00
_cell.angle_beta   90.00
_cell.angle_gamma   90.00
#
_symmetry.space_group_name_H-M   'P 1'
#
loop_
_entity.id
_entity.type
_entity.pdbx_description
1 polymer ?
#
loop_
_entity_poly.entity_id
_entity_poly.type
_entity_poly.pdbx_seq_one_letter_code
_entity_poly.pdbx_strand_id
1 'polypeptide(L)'
;MDVTKTLLIAQIAIQIVFLVIVLILILRERHIKIPLDTIDALKQSIAESRALSEEFSTQVTEKVKVLSSLMEDVETRIKQASDVKARMEDLIDKLSNVRTYTKDDVLKLHKGGFAPEDISSITGIPVGEIQLMLKVSGKE
;
A
#
# COMPACT_ATOMS: atom_id res chain seq x y z
N MET A 1 70.14 27.75 -64.07
CA MET A 1 69.62 27.22 -62.79
C MET A 1 68.73 26.05 -63.15
N ASP A 2 69.12 24.82 -62.78
CA ASP A 2 68.44 23.60 -63.24
C ASP A 2 67.00 23.56 -62.73
N VAL A 3 66.04 23.69 -63.65
CA VAL A 3 64.59 23.73 -63.37
C VAL A 3 64.15 22.52 -62.53
N THR A 4 64.79 21.36 -62.74
CA THR A 4 64.57 20.13 -61.99
C THR A 4 65.00 20.23 -60.51
N LYS A 5 66.12 20.90 -60.22
CA LYS A 5 66.57 21.12 -58.83
C LYS A 5 65.63 22.07 -58.10
N THR A 6 65.17 23.12 -58.78
CA THR A 6 64.20 24.07 -58.20
C THR A 6 62.86 23.40 -57.91
N LEU A 7 62.40 22.50 -58.78
CA LEU A 7 61.17 21.73 -58.59
C LEU A 7 61.28 20.79 -57.38
N LEU A 8 62.41 20.08 -57.23
CA LEU A 8 62.65 19.17 -56.11
C LEU A 8 62.72 19.91 -54.76
N ILE A 9 63.38 21.07 -54.70
CA ILE A 9 63.44 21.88 -53.48
C ILE A 9 62.05 22.39 -53.09
N ALA A 10 61.25 22.85 -54.06
CA ALA A 10 59.89 23.29 -53.82
C ALA A 10 59.00 22.15 -53.29
N GLN A 11 59.13 20.96 -53.88
CA GLN A 11 58.38 19.78 -53.45
C GLN A 11 58.73 19.36 -52.01
N ILE A 12 60.01 19.36 -51.65
CA ILE A 12 60.47 19.06 -50.28
C ILE A 12 59.93 20.11 -49.30
N ALA A 13 59.99 21.40 -49.66
CA ALA A 13 59.48 22.48 -48.82
C ALA A 13 57.97 22.32 -48.54
N ILE A 14 57.19 22.00 -49.56
CA ILE A 14 55.74 21.74 -49.42
C ILE A 14 55.49 20.55 -48.49
N GLN A 15 56.26 19.47 -48.65
CA GLN A 15 56.09 18.27 -47.84
C GLN A 15 56.43 18.50 -46.37
N ILE A 16 57.46 19.29 -46.08
CA ILE A 16 57.80 19.71 -44.71
C ILE A 16 56.68 20.55 -44.10
N VAL A 17 56.16 21.53 -44.83
CA VAL A 17 55.04 22.36 -44.36
C VAL A 17 53.83 21.49 -44.03
N PHE A 18 53.50 20.53 -44.89
CA PHE A 18 52.38 19.62 -44.67
C PHE A 18 52.59 18.75 -43.42
N LEU A 19 53.80 18.24 -43.22
CA LEU A 19 54.15 17.44 -42.04
C LEU A 19 54.03 18.26 -40.76
N VAL A 20 54.50 19.51 -40.76
CA VAL A 20 54.38 20.43 -39.63
C VAL A 20 52.91 20.72 -39.32
N ILE A 21 52.07 20.98 -40.34
CA ILE A 21 50.64 21.20 -40.15
C ILE A 21 49.97 19.96 -39.55
N VAL A 22 50.24 18.77 -40.08
CA VAL A 22 49.71 17.51 -39.54
C VAL A 22 50.16 17.28 -38.10
N LEU A 23 51.43 17.55 -37.77
CA LEU A 23 51.94 17.45 -36.41
C LEU A 23 51.22 18.43 -35.47
N ILE A 24 51.01 19.68 -35.90
CA ILE A 24 50.25 20.69 -35.14
C ILE A 24 48.80 20.25 -34.94
N LEU A 25 48.15 19.69 -35.96
CA LEU A 25 46.78 19.19 -35.86
C LEU A 25 46.67 18.01 -34.89
N ILE A 26 47.58 17.05 -34.97
CA ILE A 26 47.62 15.90 -34.05
C ILE A 26 47.89 16.36 -32.62
N LEU A 27 48.84 17.28 -32.42
CA LEU A 27 49.14 17.83 -31.10
C LEU A 27 47.95 18.64 -30.56
N ARG A 28 47.29 19.44 -31.40
CA ARG A 28 46.10 20.20 -31.03
C ARG A 28 44.94 19.28 -30.67
N GLU A 29 44.72 18.20 -31.41
CA GLU A 29 43.69 17.19 -31.13
C GLU A 29 44.00 16.40 -29.85
N ARG A 30 45.28 16.07 -29.60
CA ARG A 30 45.72 15.50 -28.30
C ARG A 30 45.53 16.45 -27.12
N HIS A 31 45.56 17.76 -27.37
CA HIS A 31 45.26 18.80 -26.37
C HIS A 31 43.77 19.08 -26.23
N ILE A 32 42.90 18.57 -27.11
CA ILE A 32 41.49 18.38 -26.83
C ILE A 32 41.40 17.17 -25.88
N LYS A 33 41.91 17.37 -24.66
CA LYS A 33 41.56 16.54 -23.53
C LYS A 33 40.06 16.72 -23.36
N ILE A 34 39.28 15.74 -23.80
CA ILE A 34 37.92 15.57 -23.30
C ILE A 34 38.06 15.72 -21.79
N PRO A 35 37.52 16.79 -21.17
CA PRO A 35 37.89 17.12 -19.80
C PRO A 35 37.44 15.96 -18.93
N LEU A 36 38.41 15.20 -18.39
CA LEU A 36 38.15 14.07 -17.49
C LEU A 36 37.22 14.50 -16.35
N ASP A 37 37.27 15.78 -15.97
CA ASP A 37 36.36 16.44 -15.03
C ASP A 37 34.88 16.25 -15.36
N THR A 38 34.48 16.32 -16.63
CA THR A 38 33.07 16.09 -17.02
C THR A 38 32.67 14.62 -16.93
N ILE A 39 33.59 13.70 -17.21
CA ILE A 39 33.36 12.26 -17.08
C ILE A 39 33.35 11.86 -15.60
N ASP A 40 34.19 12.46 -14.77
CA ASP A 40 34.24 12.22 -13.33
C ASP A 40 33.04 12.87 -12.61
N ALA A 41 32.60 14.07 -13.00
CA ALA A 41 31.35 14.66 -12.52
C ALA A 41 30.11 13.82 -12.93
N LEU A 42 30.09 13.28 -14.15
CA LEU A 42 29.04 12.36 -14.59
C LEU A 42 29.09 11.04 -13.82
N LYS A 43 30.28 10.47 -13.59
CA LYS A 43 30.44 9.26 -12.76
C LYS A 43 30.03 9.49 -11.32
N GLN A 44 30.36 10.65 -10.76
CA GLN A 44 29.98 11.03 -9.40
C GLN A 44 28.46 11.22 -9.30
N SER A 45 27.83 11.91 -10.25
CA SER A 45 26.37 12.06 -10.29
C SER A 45 25.65 10.72 -10.51
N ILE A 46 26.20 9.82 -11.33
CA ILE A 46 25.69 8.46 -11.50
C ILE A 46 25.88 7.62 -10.23
N ALA A 47 27.00 7.79 -9.50
CA ALA A 47 27.25 7.10 -8.24
C ALA A 47 26.32 7.60 -7.12
N GLU A 48 26.12 8.91 -7.01
CA GLU A 48 25.16 9.53 -6.10
C GLU A 48 23.73 9.07 -6.44
N SER A 49 23.36 9.03 -7.72
CA SER A 49 22.05 8.52 -8.16
C SER A 49 21.85 7.03 -7.86
N ARG A 50 22.91 6.21 -8.00
CA ARG A 50 22.88 4.79 -7.64
C ARG A 50 22.78 4.55 -6.13
N ALA A 51 23.55 5.30 -5.33
CA ALA A 51 23.47 5.23 -3.87
C ALA A 51 22.08 5.67 -3.37
N LEU A 52 21.52 6.73 -3.97
CA LEU A 52 20.16 7.18 -3.66
C LEU A 52 19.11 6.15 -4.05
N SER A 53 19.32 5.43 -5.16
CA SER A 53 18.41 4.37 -5.63
C SER A 53 18.49 3.10 -4.78
N GLU A 54 19.68 2.75 -4.28
CA GLU A 54 19.88 1.63 -3.36
C GLU A 54 19.25 1.92 -1.98
N GLU A 55 19.38 3.15 -1.49
CA GLU A 55 18.72 3.60 -0.26
C GLU A 55 17.19 3.71 -0.43
N PHE A 56 16.70 4.18 -1.59
CA PHE A 56 15.26 4.15 -1.90
C PHE A 56 14.71 2.73 -2.00
N SER A 57 15.44 1.80 -2.62
CA SER A 57 15.03 0.41 -2.73
C SER A 57 14.96 -0.27 -1.36
N THR A 58 15.92 0.02 -0.48
CA THR A 58 15.96 -0.49 0.89
C THR A 58 14.78 0.06 1.71
N GLN A 59 14.52 1.38 1.64
CA GLN A 59 13.41 2.00 2.36
C GLN A 59 12.04 1.56 1.83
N VAL A 60 11.87 1.38 0.52
CA VAL A 60 10.62 0.88 -0.06
C VAL A 60 10.38 -0.56 0.36
N THR A 61 11.42 -1.41 0.37
CA THR A 61 11.30 -2.82 0.79
C THR A 61 10.94 -2.92 2.27
N GLU A 62 11.54 -2.09 3.13
CA GLU A 62 11.23 -2.04 4.56
C GLU A 62 9.79 -1.55 4.81
N LYS A 63 9.35 -0.49 4.12
CA LYS A 63 7.97 0.00 4.24
C LYS A 63 6.94 -0.97 3.71
N VAL A 64 7.22 -1.68 2.62
CA VAL A 64 6.35 -2.75 2.09
C VAL A 64 6.25 -3.91 3.08
N LYS A 65 7.35 -4.28 3.75
CA LYS A 65 7.36 -5.33 4.77
C LYS A 65 6.52 -4.96 6.00
N VAL A 66 6.65 -3.72 6.49
CA VAL A 66 5.84 -3.21 7.60
C VAL A 66 4.36 -3.15 7.22
N LEU A 67 4.03 -2.68 6.01
CA LEU A 67 2.65 -2.60 5.54
C LEU A 67 2.02 -3.99 5.38
N SER A 68 2.79 -4.97 4.90
CA SER A 68 2.35 -6.37 4.79
C SER A 68 2.03 -6.98 6.15
N SER A 69 2.86 -6.75 7.17
CA SER A 69 2.58 -7.29 8.51
C SER A 69 1.39 -6.58 9.17
N LEU A 70 1.22 -5.27 8.91
CA LEU A 70 0.06 -4.53 9.41
C LEU A 70 -1.24 -5.02 8.76
N MET A 71 -1.22 -5.35 7.47
CA MET A 71 -2.37 -5.95 6.78
C MET A 71 -2.72 -7.34 7.33
N GLU A 72 -1.72 -8.16 7.64
CA GLU A 72 -1.92 -9.49 8.24
C GLU A 72 -2.54 -9.41 9.65
N ASP A 73 -2.09 -8.44 10.46
CA ASP A 73 -2.66 -8.16 11.78
C ASP A 73 -4.11 -7.65 11.69
N VAL A 74 -4.39 -6.78 10.72
CA VAL A 74 -5.75 -6.27 10.47
C VAL A 74 -6.67 -7.40 10.01
N GLU A 75 -6.22 -8.25 9.09
CA GLU A 75 -7.02 -9.38 8.62
C GLU A 75 -7.29 -10.40 9.75
N THR A 76 -6.30 -10.64 10.62
CA THR A 76 -6.47 -11.49 11.79
C THR A 76 -7.50 -10.92 12.76
N ARG A 77 -7.47 -9.60 13.01
CA ARG A 77 -8.47 -8.91 13.85
C ARG A 77 -9.86 -8.93 13.22
N ILE A 78 -9.98 -8.79 11.90
CA ILE A 78 -11.26 -8.90 11.19
C ILE A 78 -11.81 -10.33 11.32
N LYS A 79 -10.99 -11.36 11.16
CA LYS A 79 -11.41 -12.76 11.35
C LYS A 79 -11.86 -13.02 12.79
N GLN A 80 -11.12 -12.54 13.78
CA GLN A 80 -11.52 -12.65 15.19
C GLN A 80 -12.84 -11.93 15.48
N ALA A 81 -13.03 -10.72 14.95
CA ALA A 81 -14.29 -9.99 15.11
C ALA A 81 -15.46 -10.70 14.41
N SER A 82 -15.23 -11.26 13.22
CA SER A 82 -16.17 -12.10 12.49
C SER A 82 -16.57 -13.34 13.29
N ASP A 83 -15.60 -14.07 13.85
CA ASP A 83 -15.85 -15.27 14.64
C ASP A 83 -16.62 -14.95 15.93
N VAL A 84 -16.30 -13.84 16.58
CA VAL A 84 -17.05 -13.36 17.75
C VAL A 84 -18.49 -13.00 17.37
N LYS A 85 -18.69 -12.31 16.23
CA LYS A 85 -20.02 -12.00 15.70
C LYS A 85 -20.82 -13.27 15.43
N ALA A 86 -20.23 -14.24 14.73
CA ALA A 86 -20.89 -15.51 14.41
C ALA A 86 -21.26 -16.30 15.68
N ARG A 87 -20.39 -16.32 16.69
CA ARG A 87 -20.70 -16.93 18.00
C ARG A 87 -21.79 -16.18 18.75
N MET A 88 -21.82 -14.85 18.68
CA MET A 88 -22.89 -14.05 19.26
C MET A 88 -24.23 -14.30 18.56
N GLU A 89 -24.24 -14.41 17.23
CA GLU A 89 -25.45 -14.73 16.46
C GLU A 89 -25.96 -16.15 16.81
N ASP A 90 -25.09 -17.16 16.87
CA ASP A 90 -25.47 -18.52 17.31
C ASP A 90 -25.97 -18.56 18.76
N LEU A 91 -25.42 -17.73 19.65
CA LEU A 91 -25.91 -17.58 21.03
C LEU A 91 -27.26 -16.87 21.08
N ILE A 92 -27.48 -15.83 20.28
CA ILE A 92 -28.76 -15.11 20.20
C ILE A 92 -29.84 -16.02 19.61
N ASP A 93 -29.53 -16.79 18.57
CA ASP A 93 -30.47 -17.75 17.98
C ASP A 93 -30.78 -18.92 18.92
N LYS A 94 -29.80 -19.35 19.72
CA LYS A 94 -30.04 -20.33 20.80
C LYS A 94 -30.85 -19.73 21.94
N LEU A 95 -30.59 -18.49 22.35
CA LEU A 95 -31.35 -17.81 23.41
C LEU A 95 -32.78 -17.48 22.98
N SER A 96 -32.99 -17.07 21.72
CA SER A 96 -34.31 -16.79 21.17
C SER A 96 -35.16 -18.06 21.07
N ASN A 97 -34.54 -19.21 20.80
CA ASN A 97 -35.21 -20.51 20.80
C ASN A 97 -35.39 -21.16 22.19
N VAL A 98 -34.77 -20.64 23.25
CA VAL A 98 -34.81 -21.28 24.60
C VAL A 98 -35.88 -20.69 25.52
N ARG A 99 -36.47 -19.52 25.22
CA ARG A 99 -37.51 -18.93 26.08
C ARG A 99 -38.79 -18.63 25.33
N THR A 100 -39.49 -19.68 24.93
CA THR A 100 -40.89 -19.62 24.49
C THR A 100 -41.75 -19.26 25.70
N TYR A 101 -41.89 -17.96 25.99
CA TYR A 101 -42.77 -17.50 27.06
C TYR A 101 -44.19 -17.94 26.73
N THR A 102 -44.76 -18.79 27.59
CA THR A 102 -46.09 -19.33 27.38
C THR A 102 -47.16 -18.38 27.93
N LYS A 103 -48.41 -18.59 27.53
CA LYS A 103 -49.56 -17.82 28.03
C LYS A 103 -49.64 -17.81 29.57
N ASP A 104 -49.21 -18.88 30.23
CA ASP A 104 -49.18 -19.01 31.69
C ASP A 104 -48.13 -18.08 32.34
N ASP A 105 -46.97 -17.92 31.69
CA ASP A 105 -45.89 -17.04 32.16
C ASP A 105 -46.29 -15.56 32.04
N VAL A 106 -46.95 -15.19 30.95
CA VAL A 106 -47.52 -13.85 30.75
C VAL A 106 -48.57 -13.53 31.84
N LEU A 107 -49.40 -14.51 32.20
CA LEU A 107 -50.43 -14.34 33.20
C LEU A 107 -49.86 -14.26 34.62
N LYS A 108 -48.79 -15.01 34.92
CA LYS A 108 -48.02 -14.89 36.18
C LYS A 108 -47.37 -13.53 36.33
N LEU A 109 -46.76 -13.00 35.26
CA LEU A 109 -46.15 -11.67 35.25
C LEU A 109 -47.20 -10.57 35.47
N HIS A 110 -48.36 -10.68 34.83
CA HIS A 110 -49.46 -9.74 35.04
C HIS A 110 -50.02 -9.81 36.47
N LYS A 111 -50.17 -11.02 37.04
CA LYS A 111 -50.54 -11.20 38.46
C LYS A 111 -49.50 -10.64 39.43
N GLY A 112 -48.23 -10.55 39.01
CA GLY A 112 -47.14 -9.91 39.75
C GLY A 112 -47.18 -8.38 39.74
N GLY A 113 -48.14 -7.76 39.03
CA GLY A 113 -48.32 -6.30 38.98
C GLY A 113 -47.58 -5.60 37.84
N PHE A 114 -47.02 -6.35 36.89
CA PHE A 114 -46.35 -5.77 35.72
C PHE A 114 -47.37 -5.33 34.66
N ALA A 115 -47.14 -4.17 34.05
CA ALA A 115 -47.98 -3.66 32.97
C ALA A 115 -47.72 -4.43 31.66
N PRO A 116 -48.70 -4.50 30.74
CA PRO A 116 -48.54 -5.19 29.44
C PRO A 116 -47.33 -4.70 28.62
N GLU A 117 -46.97 -3.44 28.74
CA GLU A 117 -45.82 -2.81 28.08
C GLU A 117 -44.50 -3.34 28.65
N ASP A 118 -44.42 -3.49 29.98
CA ASP A 118 -43.26 -4.05 30.68
C ASP A 118 -43.09 -5.53 30.36
N ILE A 119 -44.20 -6.28 30.34
CA ILE A 119 -44.21 -7.70 29.96
C ILE A 119 -43.75 -7.86 28.50
N SER A 120 -44.13 -6.96 27.61
CA SER A 120 -43.67 -6.96 26.21
C SER A 120 -42.17 -6.77 26.09
N SER A 121 -41.60 -5.87 26.90
CA SER A 121 -40.14 -5.65 26.94
C SER A 121 -39.37 -6.85 27.50
N ILE A 122 -39.94 -7.55 28.50
CA ILE A 122 -39.31 -8.71 29.15
C ILE A 122 -39.44 -10.00 28.31
N THR A 123 -40.59 -10.20 27.68
CA THR A 123 -40.94 -11.44 26.97
C THR A 123 -40.67 -11.38 25.48
N GLY A 124 -40.53 -10.18 24.90
CA GLY A 124 -40.39 -9.98 23.45
C GLY A 124 -41.69 -10.22 22.68
N ILE A 125 -42.80 -10.53 23.36
CA ILE A 125 -44.12 -10.71 22.75
C ILE A 125 -44.73 -9.33 22.49
N PRO A 126 -45.33 -9.05 21.32
CA PRO A 126 -45.97 -7.77 21.04
C PRO A 126 -47.06 -7.42 22.07
N VAL A 127 -47.13 -6.14 22.45
CA VAL A 127 -48.11 -5.64 23.44
C VAL A 127 -49.55 -6.06 23.10
N GLY A 128 -49.92 -6.03 21.81
CA GLY A 128 -51.27 -6.42 21.35
C GLY A 128 -51.59 -7.91 21.59
N GLU A 129 -50.59 -8.78 21.45
CA GLU A 129 -50.73 -10.23 21.69
C GLU A 129 -50.81 -10.53 23.19
N ILE A 130 -50.04 -9.84 24.03
CA ILE A 130 -50.15 -9.91 25.49
C ILE A 130 -51.54 -9.47 25.96
N GLN A 131 -52.05 -8.33 25.46
CA GLN A 131 -53.40 -7.87 25.80
C GLN A 131 -54.48 -8.86 25.38
N LEU A 132 -54.30 -9.53 24.24
CA LEU A 132 -55.20 -10.58 23.78
C LEU A 132 -55.16 -11.80 24.71
N MET A 133 -53.96 -12.27 25.08
CA MET A 133 -53.77 -13.38 26.01
C MET A 133 -54.41 -13.12 27.37
N LEU A 134 -54.25 -11.91 27.91
CA LEU A 134 -54.85 -11.48 29.17
C LEU A 134 -56.38 -11.41 29.08
N LYS A 135 -56.94 -10.86 27.99
CA LYS A 135 -58.40 -10.77 27.78
C LYS A 135 -59.07 -12.13 27.60
N VAL A 136 -58.41 -13.07 26.92
CA VAL A 136 -58.96 -14.42 26.70
C VAL A 136 -58.93 -15.25 27.99
N SER A 137 -57.98 -15.00 28.89
CA SER A 137 -57.90 -15.69 30.20
C SER A 137 -58.73 -15.06 31.31
N GLY A 138 -59.17 -13.80 31.19
CA GLY A 138 -60.07 -13.15 32.14
C GLY A 138 -61.56 -13.36 31.87
N LYS A 139 -61.92 -14.32 31.01
CA LYS A 139 -63.29 -14.61 30.54
C LYS A 139 -63.80 -15.99 30.99
N GLU A 140 -63.35 -16.46 32.15
CA GLU A 140 -64.00 -17.53 32.91
C GLU A 140 -64.79 -16.95 34.09
#